data_AF-A0A947HAS4-F1
#
_entry.id   AF-A0A947HAS4-F1
#
_cell.length_a   1.000
_cell.length_b   1.000
_cell.length_c   1.000
_cell.angle_alpha   90.00
_cell.angle_beta   90.00
_cell.angle_gamma   90.00
#
_symmetry.space_group_name_H-M   'P 1'
#
loop_
_entity.id
_entity.type
_entity.pdbx_description
1 polymer ?
#
loop_
_entity_poly.entity_id
_entity_poly.type
_entity_poly.pdbx_seq_one_letter_code
_entity_poly.pdbx_strand_id
1 'polypeptide(L)'
;MSDYFNAMQLKGLVRLGNLMLPRSGEYPSFRELGCIEHIDEIAAYIPEVDLADLKMLLTLLAVMPKMGLKGLIRMMQSPDPWPEAVASTLRQMDTGLRGIIMSLYYSGRKGSNYNGQTPLELMGVEIVRVPL
;
A
#
# COMPACT_ATOMS: atom_id res chain seq x y z
N MET A 1 -17.20 -0.93 0.69
CA MET A 1 -16.70 -1.69 -0.48
C MET A 1 -16.04 -0.67 -1.39
N SER A 2 -14.95 -0.99 -2.08
CA SER A 2 -14.25 -0.01 -2.93
C SER A 2 -15.00 0.20 -4.25
N ASP A 3 -15.12 1.44 -4.69
CA ASP A 3 -15.72 1.82 -5.98
C ASP A 3 -14.74 1.58 -7.15
N TYR A 4 -13.43 1.58 -6.87
CA TYR A 4 -12.39 1.47 -7.89
C TYR A 4 -11.79 0.06 -7.99
N PHE A 5 -11.71 -0.68 -6.88
CA PHE A 5 -10.99 -1.95 -6.80
C PHE A 5 -11.89 -3.12 -6.40
N ASN A 6 -11.70 -4.27 -7.05
CA ASN A 6 -12.33 -5.52 -6.66
C ASN A 6 -11.56 -6.21 -5.50
N ALA A 7 -12.18 -7.26 -4.93
CA ALA A 7 -11.60 -7.99 -3.80
C ALA A 7 -10.22 -8.61 -4.09
N MET A 8 -9.94 -9.01 -5.33
CA MET A 8 -8.63 -9.58 -5.71
C MET A 8 -7.56 -8.49 -5.69
N GLN A 9 -7.85 -7.32 -6.25
CA GLN A 9 -6.93 -6.18 -6.28
C GLN A 9 -6.63 -5.69 -4.86
N LEU A 10 -7.66 -5.55 -4.03
CA LEU A 10 -7.50 -5.21 -2.60
C LEU A 10 -6.67 -6.26 -1.86
N LYS A 11 -6.87 -7.55 -2.14
CA LYS A 11 -6.05 -8.63 -1.58
C LYS A 11 -4.58 -8.47 -1.98
N GLY A 12 -4.28 -8.10 -3.23
CA GLY A 12 -2.91 -7.83 -3.68
C GLY A 12 -2.23 -6.73 -2.85
N LEU A 13 -2.91 -5.59 -2.71
CA LEU A 13 -2.40 -4.46 -1.95
C LEU A 13 -2.24 -4.78 -0.46
N VAL A 14 -3.22 -5.45 0.17
CA VAL A 14 -3.13 -5.87 1.58
C VAL A 14 -1.98 -6.85 1.80
N ARG A 15 -1.73 -7.79 0.87
CA ARG A 15 -0.61 -8.73 0.99
C ARG A 15 0.73 -8.02 0.91
N LEU A 16 0.87 -7.07 -0.02
CA LEU A 16 2.08 -6.28 -0.17
C LEU A 16 2.30 -5.37 1.05
N GLY A 17 1.28 -4.59 1.44
CA GLY A 17 1.31 -3.72 2.61
C GLY A 17 1.66 -4.48 3.89
N ASN A 18 1.10 -5.67 4.09
CA ASN A 18 1.40 -6.48 5.28
C ASN A 18 2.82 -7.09 5.27
N LEU A 19 3.47 -7.20 4.11
CA LEU A 19 4.88 -7.59 4.03
C LEU A 19 5.81 -6.41 4.31
N MET A 20 5.42 -5.21 3.89
CA MET A 20 6.20 -3.97 4.09
C MET A 20 6.03 -3.41 5.50
N LEU A 21 4.83 -3.53 6.06
CA LEU A 21 4.43 -3.05 7.38
C LEU A 21 3.78 -4.20 8.16
N PRO A 22 4.57 -5.21 8.58
CA PRO A 22 4.11 -6.25 9.50
C PRO A 22 3.88 -5.66 10.89
N ARG A 23 3.20 -6.41 11.76
CA ARG A 23 3.03 -6.04 13.16
C ARG A 23 4.41 -5.90 13.81
N SER A 24 4.62 -4.81 14.55
CA SER A 24 5.89 -4.51 15.23
C SER A 24 5.63 -3.84 16.57
N GLY A 25 5.78 -4.59 17.67
CA GLY A 25 5.45 -4.11 19.01
C GLY A 25 3.97 -3.70 19.09
N GLU A 26 3.73 -2.43 19.43
CA GLU A 26 2.39 -1.82 19.52
C GLU A 26 1.83 -1.41 18.15
N TYR A 27 2.67 -1.27 17.13
CA TYR A 27 2.25 -0.87 15.80
C TYR A 27 1.49 -2.02 15.10
N PRO A 28 0.23 -1.80 14.69
CA PRO A 28 -0.55 -2.81 13.98
C PRO A 28 0.07 -3.09 12.61
N SER A 29 -0.08 -4.30 12.10
CA SER A 29 0.21 -4.56 10.68
C SER A 29 -0.74 -3.76 9.77
N PHE A 30 -0.35 -3.58 8.50
CA PHE A 30 -1.20 -2.95 7.48
C PHE A 30 -2.60 -3.59 7.41
N ARG A 31 -2.68 -4.93 7.52
CA ARG A 31 -3.95 -5.66 7.52
C ARG A 31 -4.76 -5.39 8.77
N GLU A 32 -4.15 -5.45 9.95
CA GLU A 32 -4.83 -5.25 11.23
C GLU A 32 -5.43 -3.85 11.33
N LEU A 33 -4.71 -2.83 10.86
CA LEU A 33 -5.18 -1.44 10.87
C LEU A 33 -6.44 -1.24 10.02
N GLY A 34 -6.65 -2.07 8.99
CA GLY A 34 -7.81 -1.97 8.10
C GLY A 34 -7.86 -0.70 7.24
N CYS A 35 -6.76 0.05 7.16
CA CYS A 35 -6.69 1.33 6.42
C CYS A 35 -7.00 1.21 4.92
N ILE A 36 -6.96 0.00 4.37
CA ILE A 36 -7.37 -0.30 2.98
C ILE A 36 -8.81 0.13 2.67
N GLU A 37 -9.68 0.26 3.68
CA GLU A 37 -11.05 0.76 3.51
C GLU A 37 -11.10 2.19 2.94
N HIS A 38 -10.00 2.95 3.04
CA HIS A 38 -9.92 4.34 2.56
C HIS A 38 -9.13 4.49 1.25
N ILE A 39 -8.86 3.40 0.52
CA ILE A 39 -8.09 3.43 -0.74
C ILE A 39 -8.73 4.30 -1.82
N ASP A 40 -10.06 4.43 -1.83
CA ASP A 40 -10.80 5.18 -2.84
C ASP A 40 -10.45 6.68 -2.82
N GLU A 41 -10.00 7.20 -1.68
CA GLU A 41 -9.55 8.58 -1.54
C GLU A 41 -8.26 8.87 -2.29
N ILE A 42 -7.44 7.84 -2.49
CA ILE A 42 -6.25 7.92 -3.35
C ILE A 42 -6.68 7.66 -4.79
N ALA A 43 -7.50 6.63 -5.01
CA ALA A 43 -7.92 6.17 -6.33
C ALA A 43 -8.66 7.23 -7.15
N ALA A 44 -9.45 8.09 -6.48
CA ALA A 44 -10.21 9.16 -7.11
C ALA A 44 -9.36 10.18 -7.87
N TYR A 45 -8.06 10.27 -7.58
CA TYR A 45 -7.14 11.21 -8.22
C TYR A 45 -6.17 10.53 -9.21
N ILE A 46 -6.26 9.21 -9.39
CA ILE A 46 -5.41 8.47 -10.32
C ILE A 46 -6.00 8.58 -11.74
N PRO A 47 -5.21 8.98 -12.77
CA PRO A 47 -5.66 8.95 -14.15
C PRO A 47 -6.17 7.56 -14.57
N GLU A 48 -7.19 7.49 -15.42
CA GLU A 48 -7.86 6.22 -15.75
C GLU A 48 -6.91 5.13 -16.29
N VAL A 49 -5.93 5.53 -17.11
CA VAL A 49 -4.91 4.63 -17.68
C VAL A 49 -4.03 4.05 -16.57
N ASP A 50 -3.50 4.91 -15.70
CA ASP A 50 -2.66 4.51 -14.57
C ASP A 50 -3.44 3.63 -13.57
N LEU A 51 -4.73 3.91 -13.40
CA LEU A 51 -5.61 3.12 -12.55
C LEU A 51 -5.81 1.71 -13.13
N ALA A 52 -5.97 1.57 -14.44
CA ALA A 52 -6.08 0.27 -15.10
C ALA A 52 -4.79 -0.56 -14.94
N ASP A 53 -3.62 0.06 -15.11
CA ASP A 53 -2.32 -0.58 -14.92
C ASP A 53 -2.12 -1.00 -13.46
N LEU A 54 -2.49 -0.15 -12.51
CA LEU A 54 -2.46 -0.48 -11.09
C LEU A 54 -3.38 -1.67 -10.78
N LYS A 55 -4.62 -1.69 -11.32
CA LYS A 55 -5.55 -2.83 -11.16
C LYS A 55 -4.96 -4.13 -11.68
N MET A 56 -4.31 -4.10 -12.85
CA MET A 56 -3.63 -5.28 -13.41
C MET A 56 -2.51 -5.74 -12.48
N LEU A 57 -1.63 -4.82 -12.07
CA LEU A 57 -0.52 -5.11 -11.16
C LEU A 57 -1.00 -5.73 -9.85
N LEU A 58 -1.97 -5.10 -9.18
CA LEU A 58 -2.51 -5.60 -7.91
C LEU A 58 -3.13 -6.99 -8.05
N THR A 59 -3.78 -7.28 -9.19
CA THR A 59 -4.32 -8.61 -9.49
C THR A 59 -3.20 -9.66 -9.57
N LEU A 60 -2.08 -9.35 -10.22
CA LEU A 60 -0.90 -10.23 -10.28
C LEU A 60 -0.30 -10.45 -8.88
N LEU A 61 -0.17 -9.39 -8.08
CA LEU A 61 0.34 -9.50 -6.71
C LEU A 61 -0.57 -10.34 -5.81
N ALA A 62 -1.88 -10.33 -6.07
CA ALA A 62 -2.86 -11.08 -5.28
C ALA A 62 -2.69 -12.60 -5.38
N VAL A 63 -2.20 -13.11 -6.51
CA VAL A 63 -1.99 -14.54 -6.78
C VAL A 63 -0.53 -14.97 -6.64
N MET A 64 0.41 -14.03 -6.66
CA MET A 64 1.84 -14.31 -6.52
C MET A 64 2.16 -15.04 -5.21
N PRO A 65 3.01 -16.08 -5.18
CA PRO A 65 3.40 -16.75 -3.94
C PRO A 65 4.16 -15.79 -3.00
N LYS A 66 4.13 -16.05 -1.69
CA LYS A 66 4.77 -15.18 -0.68
C LYS A 66 6.26 -14.95 -0.95
N MET A 67 6.96 -15.96 -1.46
CA MET A 67 8.38 -15.86 -1.82
C MET A 67 8.59 -14.92 -3.01
N GLY A 68 7.72 -15.00 -4.03
CA GLY A 68 7.73 -14.09 -5.16
C GLY A 68 7.50 -12.63 -4.74
N LEU A 69 6.51 -12.37 -3.88
CA LEU A 69 6.25 -11.03 -3.37
C LEU A 69 7.45 -10.46 -2.60
N LYS A 70 8.09 -11.26 -1.75
CA LYS A 70 9.31 -10.85 -1.05
C LYS A 70 10.46 -10.56 -2.02
N GLY A 71 10.62 -11.38 -3.07
CA GLY A 71 11.60 -11.16 -4.13
C GLY A 71 11.34 -9.84 -4.86
N LEU A 72 10.10 -9.59 -5.26
CA LEU A 72 9.71 -8.34 -5.90
C LEU A 72 9.99 -7.12 -5.01
N ILE A 73 9.65 -7.16 -3.72
CA ILE A 73 9.98 -6.08 -2.77
C ILE A 73 11.48 -5.82 -2.73
N ARG A 74 12.32 -6.86 -2.68
CA ARG A 74 13.77 -6.71 -2.69
C ARG A 74 14.27 -6.08 -4.00
N MET A 75 13.72 -6.49 -5.14
CA MET A 75 14.07 -5.91 -6.45
C MET A 75 13.70 -4.43 -6.53
N MET A 76 12.52 -4.06 -6.02
CA MET A 76 12.06 -2.67 -5.94
C MET A 76 12.97 -1.80 -5.06
N GLN A 77 13.51 -2.38 -3.96
CA GLN A 77 14.40 -1.68 -3.02
C GLN A 77 15.88 -1.67 -3.42
N SER A 78 16.28 -2.51 -4.38
CA SER A 78 17.67 -2.64 -4.81
C SER A 78 17.71 -2.87 -6.33
N PRO A 79 17.39 -1.85 -7.13
CA PRO A 79 17.28 -1.98 -8.58
C PRO A 79 18.64 -2.01 -9.30
N ASP A 80 19.73 -1.61 -8.66
CA ASP A 80 21.08 -1.46 -9.23
C ASP A 80 21.62 -2.67 -10.04
N PRO A 81 21.31 -3.94 -9.68
CA PRO A 81 21.75 -5.09 -10.47
C PRO A 81 21.03 -5.27 -11.81
N TRP A 82 19.96 -4.51 -12.08
CA TRP A 82 19.12 -4.68 -13.26
C TRP A 82 19.47 -3.69 -14.39
N PRO A 83 19.24 -4.05 -15.66
CA PRO A 83 19.35 -3.11 -16.77
C PRO A 83 18.44 -1.90 -16.57
N GLU A 84 18.87 -0.72 -17.05
CA GLU A 84 18.21 0.56 -16.75
C GLU A 84 16.70 0.58 -17.06
N ALA A 85 16.27 -0.06 -18.15
CA ALA A 85 14.84 -0.16 -18.51
C ALA A 85 14.01 -0.87 -17.41
N VAL A 86 14.56 -1.94 -16.83
CA VAL A 86 13.91 -2.69 -15.75
C VAL A 86 14.06 -1.94 -14.42
N ALA A 87 15.24 -1.40 -14.14
CA ALA A 87 15.51 -0.63 -12.94
C ALA A 87 14.56 0.58 -12.80
N SER A 88 14.31 1.31 -13.89
CA SER A 88 13.35 2.42 -13.94
C SER A 88 11.94 1.96 -13.55
N THR A 89 11.48 0.85 -14.13
CA THR A 89 10.16 0.27 -13.82
C THR A 89 10.06 -0.16 -12.35
N LEU A 90 11.11 -0.80 -11.82
CA LEU A 90 11.17 -1.21 -10.41
C LEU A 90 11.12 -0.01 -9.46
N ARG A 91 11.78 1.10 -9.80
CA ARG A 91 11.73 2.35 -9.01
C ARG A 91 10.35 3.00 -9.06
N GLN A 92 9.68 2.98 -10.21
CA GLN A 92 8.31 3.48 -10.34
C GLN A 92 7.35 2.63 -9.52
N MET A 93 7.47 1.31 -9.56
CA MET A 93 6.69 0.39 -8.74
C MET A 93 6.94 0.62 -7.25
N ASP A 94 8.20 0.77 -6.82
CA ASP A 94 8.52 1.09 -5.43
C ASP A 94 7.85 2.39 -5.01
N THR A 95 8.06 3.46 -5.79
CA THR A 95 7.54 4.79 -5.48
C THR A 95 6.01 4.81 -5.42
N GLY A 96 5.33 4.20 -6.41
CA GLY A 96 3.87 4.15 -6.47
C GLY A 96 3.28 3.28 -5.37
N LEU A 97 3.71 2.02 -5.26
CA LEU A 97 3.13 1.08 -4.30
C LEU A 97 3.48 1.44 -2.85
N ARG A 98 4.73 1.82 -2.58
CA ARG A 98 5.15 2.30 -1.25
C ARG A 98 4.44 3.58 -0.90
N GLY A 99 4.29 4.51 -1.86
CA GLY A 99 3.52 5.75 -1.68
C GLY A 99 2.11 5.45 -1.19
N ILE A 100 1.35 4.63 -1.93
CA ILE A 100 -0.02 4.24 -1.56
C ILE A 100 -0.05 3.59 -0.16
N ILE A 101 0.85 2.62 0.10
CA ILE A 101 0.88 1.89 1.38
C ILE A 101 1.17 2.83 2.54
N MET A 102 2.16 3.71 2.41
CA MET A 102 2.55 4.65 3.45
C MET A 102 1.50 5.72 3.67
N SER A 103 0.91 6.27 2.59
CA SER A 103 -0.18 7.24 2.67
C SER A 103 -1.39 6.67 3.42
N LEU A 104 -1.78 5.42 3.14
CA LEU A 104 -2.88 4.79 3.88
C LEU A 104 -2.52 4.53 5.34
N TYR A 105 -1.36 3.94 5.60
CA TYR A 105 -0.97 3.52 6.94
C TYR A 105 -0.76 4.70 7.90
N TYR A 106 -0.22 5.81 7.39
CA TYR A 106 0.01 7.04 8.14
C TYR A 106 -1.04 8.12 7.84
N SER A 107 -2.21 7.77 7.31
CA SER A 107 -3.32 8.73 7.11
C SER A 107 -4.00 9.17 8.41
N GLY A 108 -3.76 8.46 9.52
CA GLY A 108 -4.54 8.60 10.76
C GLY A 108 -5.93 7.97 10.67
N ARG A 109 -6.26 7.28 9.57
CA ARG A 109 -7.53 6.57 9.39
C ARG A 109 -7.35 5.08 9.63
N LYS A 110 -8.33 4.48 10.27
CA LYS A 110 -8.40 3.03 10.54
C LYS A 110 -9.66 2.43 9.94
N GLY A 111 -9.63 1.12 9.71
CA GLY A 111 -10.80 0.38 9.26
C GLY A 111 -11.88 0.37 10.34
N SER A 112 -13.14 0.23 9.91
CA SER A 112 -14.33 0.18 10.77
C SER A 112 -14.25 -0.86 11.91
N ASN A 113 -13.49 -1.93 11.71
CA ASN A 113 -13.34 -3.03 12.67
C ASN A 113 -12.11 -2.90 13.59
N TYR A 114 -11.27 -1.86 13.44
CA TYR A 114 -10.06 -1.69 14.23
C TYR A 114 -10.27 -0.68 15.37
N ASN A 115 -10.19 -1.16 16.61
CA ASN A 115 -10.40 -0.36 17.83
C ASN A 115 -9.10 0.13 18.49
N GLY A 116 -7.94 -0.29 17.99
CA GLY A 116 -6.64 0.12 18.54
C GLY A 116 -6.23 1.55 18.15
N GLN A 117 -5.05 1.95 18.64
CA GLN A 117 -4.42 3.21 18.26
C GLN A 117 -3.83 3.13 16.85
N THR A 118 -3.97 4.22 16.10
CA THR A 118 -3.32 4.37 14.80
C THR A 118 -1.82 4.60 14.96
N PRO A 119 -1.01 4.35 13.92
CA PRO A 119 0.42 4.65 13.97
C PRO A 119 0.74 6.11 14.35
N LEU A 120 -0.07 7.07 13.90
CA LEU A 120 0.12 8.49 14.25
C LEU A 120 -0.16 8.77 15.74
N GLU A 121 -1.21 8.15 16.29
CA GLU A 121 -1.55 8.26 17.71
C GLU A 121 -0.44 7.66 18.60
N LEU A 122 0.12 6.51 18.20
CA LEU A 122 1.25 5.88 18.91
C LEU A 122 2.52 6.74 18.90
N MET A 123 2.72 7.55 17.85
CA MET A 123 3.84 8.49 17.76
C MET A 123 3.59 9.79 18.54
N GLY A 124 2.38 10.01 19.08
CA GLY A 124 2.02 11.25 19.75
C GLY A 124 1.92 12.46 18.81
N VAL A 125 1.65 12.23 17.52
CA VAL A 125 1.56 13.30 16.51
C VAL A 125 0.15 13.89 16.49
N GLU A 126 0.02 15.19 16.70
CA GLU A 126 -1.24 15.92 16.50
C GLU A 126 -1.41 16.30 15.03
N ILE A 127 -2.52 15.86 14.43
CA ILE A 127 -2.84 16.18 13.02
C ILE A 127 -3.58 17.52 12.98
N VAL A 128 -2.89 18.57 12.56
CA VAL A 128 -3.52 19.86 12.24
C VAL A 128 -4.00 19.83 10.80
N ARG A 129 -5.31 19.70 10.58
CA ARG A 129 -5.89 19.73 9.23
C ARG A 129 -6.05 21.18 8.77
N VAL A 130 -5.46 21.51 7.62
CA VAL A 130 -5.69 22.80 6.95
C VAL A 130 -6.96 22.65 6.11
N PRO A 131 -7.99 23.49 6.30
CA PRO A 131 -9.14 23.51 5.40
C PRO A 131 -8.67 23.94 4.00
N LEU A 132 -8.95 23.11 3.00
CA LEU A 132 -8.76 23.43 1.58
C LEU A 132 -10.00 24.12 1.02
#